data_AF-E1QPI7-F1
#
_entry.id   AF-E1QPI7-F1
#
_cell.length_a   1.000
_cell.length_b   1.000
_cell.length_c   1.000
_cell.angle_alpha   90.00
_cell.angle_beta   90.00
_cell.angle_gamma   90.00
#
_symmetry.space_group_name_H-M   'P 1'
#
loop_
_entity.id
_entity.type
_entity.pdbx_description
1 polymer ?
#
loop_
_entity_poly.entity_id
_entity_poly.type
_entity_poly.pdbx_seq_one_letter_code
_entity_poly.pdbx_strand_id
1 'polypeptide(L)'
;MMTRTLTITKYAEVISLALLIVSLILLVVPLIQGAIITYTCINGELKSNTTCIFPQVVKINNYVIGNALVSINNGQPERLSNGSIMAREITLMPAVNYVRIINESQVTFNIYNPMSKWVNITLPGSCTLTINATVLGSGYVSITVLSDRRVIDYTPYTYSLFITTQADNNLDILIKPAVPLSCPCINTIVNILVNGTCIQRNNAIVTSIAYVESNNTVNNAHGVYALILILASLIMLATSLILSTRR
;
A
#
# COMPACT_ATOMS: atom_id res chain seq x y z
N MET A 1 -51.68 54.05 -38.17
CA MET A 1 -50.30 53.79 -37.68
C MET A 1 -50.18 53.59 -36.16
N MET A 2 -51.16 54.03 -35.35
CA MET A 2 -51.09 54.01 -33.87
C MET A 2 -51.26 52.61 -33.22
N THR A 3 -51.97 51.69 -33.88
CA THR A 3 -52.24 50.32 -33.42
C THR A 3 -51.06 49.36 -33.59
N ARG A 4 -50.23 49.54 -34.64
CA ARG A 4 -49.08 48.69 -34.95
C ARG A 4 -47.90 48.89 -33.99
N THR A 5 -47.80 50.06 -33.38
CA THR A 5 -46.77 50.43 -32.39
C THR A 5 -47.11 49.93 -30.99
N LEU A 6 -48.40 49.79 -30.66
CA LEU A 6 -48.90 49.33 -29.36
C LEU A 6 -48.76 47.80 -29.19
N THR A 7 -48.78 47.05 -30.29
CA THR A 7 -48.47 45.62 -30.29
C THR A 7 -46.97 45.38 -30.12
N ILE A 8 -46.12 46.14 -30.82
CA ILE A 8 -44.65 45.99 -30.77
C ILE A 8 -44.10 46.25 -29.37
N THR A 9 -44.59 47.25 -28.63
CA THR A 9 -44.12 47.54 -27.25
C THR A 9 -44.48 46.42 -26.28
N LYS A 10 -45.69 45.85 -26.38
CA LYS A 10 -46.10 44.71 -25.55
C LYS A 10 -45.27 43.45 -25.81
N TYR A 11 -44.92 43.18 -27.07
CA TYR A 11 -44.04 42.06 -27.39
C TYR A 11 -42.62 42.27 -26.86
N ALA A 12 -42.09 43.51 -26.91
CA ALA A 12 -40.77 43.84 -26.39
C ALA A 12 -40.65 43.63 -24.87
N GLU A 13 -41.68 44.01 -24.10
CA GLU A 13 -41.73 43.78 -22.65
C GLU A 13 -41.74 42.28 -22.30
N VAL A 14 -42.55 41.48 -22.99
CA VAL A 14 -42.63 40.03 -22.76
C VAL A 14 -41.30 39.34 -23.11
N ILE A 15 -40.65 39.74 -24.20
CA ILE A 15 -39.35 39.20 -24.60
C ILE A 15 -38.26 39.59 -23.59
N SER A 16 -38.28 40.84 -23.08
CA SER A 16 -37.32 41.28 -22.06
C SER A 16 -37.45 40.48 -20.77
N LEU A 17 -38.68 40.20 -20.31
CA LEU A 17 -38.94 39.40 -19.12
C LEU A 17 -38.51 37.95 -19.30
N ALA A 18 -38.77 37.35 -20.48
CA ALA A 18 -38.34 36.00 -20.79
C ALA A 18 -36.81 35.86 -20.79
N LEU A 19 -36.09 36.83 -21.38
CA LEU A 19 -34.62 36.86 -21.36
C LEU A 19 -34.05 37.01 -19.95
N LEU A 20 -34.73 37.79 -19.09
CA LEU A 20 -34.34 37.98 -17.70
C LEU A 20 -34.54 36.71 -16.86
N ILE A 21 -35.63 35.97 -17.10
CA ILE A 21 -35.87 34.67 -16.47
C ILE A 21 -34.82 33.64 -16.92
N VAL A 22 -34.52 33.56 -18.22
CA VAL A 22 -33.51 32.63 -18.76
C VAL A 22 -32.11 32.93 -18.20
N SER A 23 -31.75 34.21 -18.06
CA SER A 23 -30.47 34.61 -17.46
C SER A 23 -30.43 34.33 -15.95
N LEU A 24 -31.53 34.49 -15.22
CA LEU A 24 -31.62 34.10 -13.82
C LEU A 24 -31.47 32.59 -13.64
N ILE A 25 -32.09 31.78 -14.51
CA ILE A 25 -31.94 30.32 -14.51
C ILE A 25 -30.48 29.95 -14.78
N LEU A 26 -29.83 30.59 -15.75
CA LEU A 26 -28.40 30.38 -16.04
C LEU A 26 -27.48 30.75 -14.86
N LEU A 27 -27.88 31.69 -13.99
CA LEU A 27 -27.17 32.01 -12.74
C LEU A 27 -27.42 31.00 -11.61
N VAL A 28 -28.61 30.38 -11.58
CA VAL A 28 -29.04 29.45 -10.52
C VAL A 28 -28.62 28.01 -10.82
N VAL A 29 -28.31 27.66 -12.08
CA VAL A 29 -27.62 26.39 -12.38
C VAL A 29 -26.31 26.40 -11.61
N PRO A 30 -26.12 25.50 -10.61
CA PRO A 30 -24.95 25.56 -9.77
C PRO A 30 -23.71 25.42 -10.64
N LEU A 31 -22.79 26.38 -10.50
CA LEU A 31 -21.41 26.14 -10.87
C LEU A 31 -20.97 24.92 -10.09
N ILE A 32 -20.87 23.76 -10.75
CA ILE A 32 -20.12 22.63 -10.22
C ILE A 32 -18.64 23.04 -10.34
N GLN A 33 -18.25 23.98 -9.48
CA GLN A 33 -16.88 24.40 -9.28
C GLN A 33 -16.14 23.22 -8.63
N GLY A 34 -15.18 22.66 -9.37
CA GLY A 34 -14.09 21.83 -8.85
C GLY A 34 -14.50 20.75 -7.86
N ALA A 35 -15.26 19.74 -8.30
CA ALA A 35 -15.41 18.52 -7.50
C ALA A 35 -14.01 17.89 -7.32
N ILE A 36 -13.46 17.96 -6.12
CA ILE A 36 -12.21 17.31 -5.76
C ILE A 36 -12.51 15.80 -5.69
N ILE A 37 -11.94 15.04 -6.62
CA ILE A 37 -12.08 13.58 -6.63
C ILE A 37 -10.90 13.01 -5.83
N THR A 38 -11.21 12.22 -4.80
CA THR A 38 -10.20 11.53 -3.99
C THR A 38 -9.95 10.13 -4.52
N TYR A 39 -8.69 9.80 -4.82
CA TYR A 39 -8.26 8.45 -5.18
C TYR A 39 -7.42 7.87 -4.04
N THR A 40 -7.85 6.74 -3.50
CA THR A 40 -7.07 6.02 -2.48
C THR A 40 -6.23 4.95 -3.16
N CYS A 41 -4.90 5.04 -3.02
CA CYS A 41 -3.99 4.04 -3.56
C CYS A 41 -3.91 2.82 -2.65
N ILE A 42 -3.61 3.05 -1.36
CA ILE A 42 -3.66 2.04 -0.31
C ILE A 42 -4.17 2.71 0.97
N ASN A 43 -4.91 1.95 1.76
CA ASN A 43 -5.31 2.34 3.10
C ASN A 43 -5.26 1.11 4.01
N GLY A 44 -4.09 0.86 4.61
CA GLY A 44 -3.88 -0.28 5.47
C GLY A 44 -2.46 -0.82 5.41
N GLU A 45 -2.31 -2.09 5.79
CA GLU A 45 -1.02 -2.77 5.84
C GLU A 45 -0.48 -3.07 4.43
N LEU A 46 0.75 -2.64 4.16
CA LEU A 46 1.47 -2.87 2.92
C LEU A 46 2.16 -4.24 2.94
N LYS A 47 1.48 -5.28 2.46
CA LYS A 47 1.99 -6.67 2.45
C LYS A 47 2.90 -6.99 1.25
N SER A 48 2.67 -6.30 0.13
CA SER A 48 3.34 -6.51 -1.14
C SER A 48 3.48 -5.20 -1.91
N ASN A 49 4.30 -5.21 -2.95
CA ASN A 49 4.43 -4.08 -3.86
C ASN A 49 3.06 -3.73 -4.46
N THR A 50 2.69 -2.45 -4.39
CA THR A 50 1.42 -1.94 -4.88
C THR A 50 1.69 -0.73 -5.76
N THR A 51 1.28 -0.79 -7.02
CA THR A 51 1.46 0.30 -7.98
C THR A 51 0.12 0.98 -8.26
N CYS A 52 0.11 2.31 -8.18
CA CYS A 52 -1.04 3.15 -8.43
C CYS A 52 -0.73 4.15 -9.54
N ILE A 53 -1.57 4.17 -10.56
CA ILE A 53 -1.44 5.05 -11.73
C ILE A 53 -2.62 6.02 -11.72
N PHE A 54 -2.31 7.32 -11.75
CA PHE A 54 -3.28 8.40 -11.78
C PHE A 54 -3.41 8.98 -13.19
N PRO A 55 -4.57 9.57 -13.55
CA PRO A 55 -4.81 10.10 -14.89
C PRO A 55 -3.88 11.28 -15.23
N GLN A 56 -3.46 12.05 -14.23
CA GLN A 56 -2.56 13.20 -14.35
C GLN A 56 -1.55 13.22 -13.19
N VAL A 57 -0.59 14.14 -13.23
CA VAL A 57 0.30 14.38 -12.08
C VAL A 57 -0.52 14.98 -10.95
N VAL A 58 -0.57 14.30 -9.81
CA VAL A 58 -1.44 14.64 -8.68
C VAL A 58 -0.65 14.77 -7.39
N LYS A 59 -1.18 15.55 -6.44
CA LYS A 59 -0.64 15.62 -5.09
C LYS A 59 -1.15 14.44 -4.28
N ILE A 60 -0.23 13.61 -3.83
CA ILE A 60 -0.50 12.39 -3.07
C ILE A 60 -0.04 12.62 -1.64
N ASN A 61 -0.98 12.62 -0.70
CA ASN A 61 -0.69 12.71 0.73
C ASN A 61 -0.48 11.30 1.28
N ASN A 62 0.70 11.09 1.84
CA ASN A 62 1.14 9.83 2.42
C ASN A 62 1.24 9.96 3.93
N TYR A 63 0.64 9.00 4.63
CA TYR A 63 0.80 8.78 6.05
C TYR A 63 1.29 7.35 6.26
N VAL A 64 2.43 7.21 6.92
CA VAL A 64 3.17 5.96 7.08
C VAL A 64 3.47 5.73 8.55
N ILE A 65 3.07 4.57 9.05
CA ILE A 65 3.52 4.02 10.32
C ILE A 65 4.38 2.80 9.99
N GLY A 66 5.68 2.86 10.32
CA GLY A 66 6.67 1.82 10.00
C GLY A 66 7.64 2.23 8.89
N ASN A 67 8.24 1.24 8.21
CA ASN A 67 9.20 1.47 7.14
C ASN A 67 8.63 0.96 5.80
N ALA A 68 8.41 1.87 4.86
CA ALA A 68 8.06 1.57 3.49
C ALA A 68 8.99 2.31 2.53
N LEU A 69 9.11 1.79 1.32
CA LEU A 69 9.80 2.44 0.21
C LEU A 69 8.75 2.90 -0.82
N VAL A 70 9.12 3.89 -1.61
CA VAL A 70 8.33 4.39 -2.73
C VAL A 70 9.22 4.59 -3.94
N SER A 71 8.74 4.16 -5.10
CA SER A 71 9.29 4.52 -6.41
C SER A 71 8.28 5.45 -7.09
N ILE A 72 8.74 6.62 -7.52
CA ILE A 72 7.93 7.64 -8.17
C ILE A 72 8.22 7.60 -9.67
N ASN A 73 7.20 7.45 -10.50
CA ASN A 73 7.30 7.41 -11.96
C ASN A 73 8.42 6.44 -12.45
N ASN A 74 8.50 5.24 -11.84
CA ASN A 74 9.54 4.23 -12.12
C ASN A 74 10.99 4.66 -11.81
N GLY A 75 11.18 5.64 -10.93
CA GLY A 75 12.49 6.02 -10.38
C GLY A 75 13.05 5.00 -9.38
N GLN A 76 14.23 5.30 -8.83
CA GLN A 76 14.84 4.47 -7.79
C GLN A 76 13.96 4.43 -6.52
N PRO A 77 13.87 3.29 -5.82
CA PRO A 77 13.15 3.21 -4.55
C PRO A 77 13.82 4.05 -3.47
N GLU A 78 13.04 4.93 -2.85
CA GLU A 78 13.46 5.77 -1.72
C GLU A 78 12.56 5.53 -0.51
N ARG A 79 13.00 5.95 0.68
CA ARG A 79 12.18 5.79 1.90
C ARG A 79 10.93 6.65 1.80
N LEU A 80 9.76 6.03 1.95
CA LEU A 80 8.50 6.76 2.00
C LEU A 80 8.38 7.48 3.35
N SER A 81 8.30 8.81 3.31
CA SER A 81 8.08 9.68 4.47
C SER A 81 6.67 10.22 4.52
N ASN A 82 6.23 10.63 5.72
CA ASN A 82 4.99 11.40 5.87
C ASN A 82 5.09 12.72 5.11
N GLY A 83 4.02 13.07 4.40
CA GLY A 83 3.95 14.32 3.64
C GLY A 83 3.26 14.16 2.30
N SER A 84 3.55 15.08 1.38
CA SER A 84 2.94 15.09 0.05
C SER A 84 3.97 14.94 -1.05
N ILE A 85 3.67 14.09 -2.03
CA ILE A 85 4.52 13.83 -3.20
C ILE A 85 3.71 14.14 -4.45
N MET A 86 4.35 14.72 -5.47
CA MET A 86 3.77 14.91 -6.78
C MET A 86 4.17 13.76 -7.69
N ALA A 87 3.21 12.99 -8.17
CA ALA A 87 3.48 11.85 -9.07
C ALA A 87 2.29 11.55 -9.96
N ARG A 88 2.55 10.92 -11.10
CA ARG A 88 1.53 10.28 -11.93
C ARG A 88 1.43 8.78 -11.62
N GLU A 89 2.56 8.17 -11.28
CA GLU A 89 2.66 6.78 -10.90
C GLU A 89 3.47 6.65 -9.62
N ILE A 90 2.96 5.89 -8.66
CA ILE A 90 3.69 5.51 -7.44
C ILE A 90 3.67 4.01 -7.28
N THR A 91 4.82 3.44 -6.92
CA THR A 91 4.92 2.05 -6.47
C THR A 91 5.37 2.04 -5.02
N LEU A 92 4.48 1.60 -4.13
CA LEU A 92 4.73 1.46 -2.70
C LEU A 92 5.26 0.05 -2.45
N MET A 93 6.39 -0.07 -1.72
CA MET A 93 7.04 -1.35 -1.45
C MET A 93 7.30 -1.50 0.06
N PRO A 94 7.07 -2.68 0.66
CA PRO A 94 7.45 -2.91 2.05
C PRO A 94 8.98 -2.85 2.20
N ALA A 95 9.47 -2.22 3.26
CA ALA A 95 10.90 -2.24 3.54
C ALA A 95 11.30 -3.62 4.07
N VAL A 96 12.34 -4.18 3.46
CA VAL A 96 12.87 -5.50 3.79
C VAL A 96 14.21 -5.32 4.48
N ASN A 97 14.35 -5.88 5.67
CA ASN A 97 15.60 -5.90 6.42
C ASN A 97 16.24 -7.28 6.32
N TYR A 98 17.55 -7.31 6.12
CA TYR A 98 18.32 -8.55 6.19
C TYR A 98 18.94 -8.68 7.58
N VAL A 99 18.62 -9.77 8.28
CA VAL A 99 19.13 -10.07 9.61
C VAL A 99 20.04 -11.29 9.51
N ARG A 100 21.25 -11.22 10.07
CA ARG A 100 22.13 -12.38 10.17
C ARG A 100 21.81 -13.17 11.43
N ILE A 101 21.68 -14.48 11.31
CA ILE A 101 21.55 -15.40 12.44
C ILE A 101 22.81 -16.23 12.55
N ILE A 102 23.35 -16.31 13.78
CA ILE A 102 24.37 -17.28 14.18
C ILE A 102 23.93 -17.81 15.53
N ASN A 103 23.65 -19.10 15.61
CA ASN A 103 23.28 -19.77 16.83
C ASN A 103 24.14 -21.03 17.00
N GLU A 104 24.75 -21.17 18.16
CA GLU A 104 25.49 -22.35 18.56
C GLU A 104 24.81 -22.97 19.76
N SER A 105 24.43 -24.23 19.61
CA SER A 105 23.73 -25.00 20.64
C SER A 105 24.46 -26.32 20.86
N GLN A 106 24.48 -26.80 22.10
CA GLN A 106 25.06 -28.08 22.46
C GLN A 106 24.03 -28.95 23.17
N VAL A 107 23.96 -30.22 22.77
CA VAL A 107 23.02 -31.20 23.27
C VAL A 107 23.77 -32.44 23.73
N THR A 108 23.68 -32.79 25.00
CA THR A 108 24.38 -33.97 25.56
C THR A 108 23.42 -35.09 25.90
N PHE A 109 23.72 -36.31 25.49
CA PHE A 109 23.06 -37.54 25.91
C PHE A 109 23.99 -38.36 26.78
N ASN A 110 23.46 -38.89 27.87
CA ASN A 110 24.17 -39.82 28.73
C ASN A 110 23.30 -41.06 28.96
N ILE A 111 23.89 -42.09 29.57
CA ILE A 111 23.21 -43.36 29.81
C ILE A 111 21.94 -43.23 30.66
N TYR A 112 21.90 -42.21 31.53
CA TYR A 112 20.79 -41.97 32.45
C TYR A 112 19.67 -41.14 31.81
N ASN A 113 19.93 -40.49 30.67
CA ASN A 113 18.98 -39.64 29.97
C ASN A 113 19.08 -39.82 28.44
N PRO A 114 18.65 -40.97 27.92
CA PRO A 114 18.64 -41.25 26.48
C PRO A 114 17.43 -40.64 25.75
N MET A 115 16.69 -39.73 26.38
CA MET A 115 15.51 -39.13 25.78
C MET A 115 15.91 -38.17 24.66
N SER A 116 15.07 -38.08 23.62
CA SER A 116 15.25 -37.13 22.54
C SER A 116 15.27 -35.68 23.04
N LYS A 117 16.05 -34.83 22.38
CA LYS A 117 16.20 -33.42 22.73
C LYS A 117 15.89 -32.52 21.55
N TRP A 118 15.34 -31.36 21.86
CA TRP A 118 14.96 -30.33 20.89
C TRP A 118 15.89 -29.13 21.01
N VAL A 119 16.25 -28.57 19.86
CA VAL A 119 16.82 -27.22 19.75
C VAL A 119 15.84 -26.38 18.95
N ASN A 120 15.25 -25.38 19.60
CA ASN A 120 14.22 -24.52 19.02
C ASN A 120 14.79 -23.12 18.80
N ILE A 121 14.69 -22.62 17.57
CA ILE A 121 15.16 -21.29 17.18
C ILE A 121 14.00 -20.55 16.54
N THR A 122 13.58 -19.43 17.14
CA THR A 122 12.59 -18.53 16.54
C THR A 122 13.25 -17.68 15.46
N LEU A 123 12.67 -17.64 14.27
CA LEU A 123 13.19 -16.89 13.13
C LEU A 123 12.34 -15.62 12.91
N PRO A 124 12.96 -14.49 12.54
CA PRO A 124 12.25 -13.22 12.32
C PRO A 124 11.48 -13.16 10.99
N GLY A 125 11.44 -14.24 10.23
CA GLY A 125 10.82 -14.34 8.91
C GLY A 125 11.34 -15.54 8.14
N SER A 126 11.40 -15.41 6.82
CA SER A 126 11.97 -16.42 5.93
C SER A 126 13.49 -16.32 5.90
N CYS A 127 14.19 -17.42 6.10
CA CYS A 127 15.63 -17.46 6.25
C CYS A 127 16.28 -18.52 5.36
N THR A 128 17.42 -18.18 4.78
CA THR A 128 18.34 -19.15 4.19
C THR A 128 19.39 -19.51 5.25
N LEU A 129 19.35 -20.76 5.71
CA LEU A 129 20.14 -21.24 6.83
C LEU A 129 21.05 -22.39 6.41
N THR A 130 22.27 -22.38 6.93
CA THR A 130 23.19 -23.51 6.95
C THR A 130 23.19 -24.11 8.35
N ILE A 131 22.90 -25.40 8.44
CA ILE A 131 22.85 -26.16 9.69
C ILE A 131 23.99 -27.17 9.65
N ASN A 132 24.87 -27.08 10.63
CA ASN A 132 25.97 -28.00 10.83
C ASN A 132 25.84 -28.65 12.21
N ALA A 133 25.44 -29.92 12.24
CA ALA A 133 25.44 -30.71 13.45
C ALA A 133 26.60 -31.71 13.43
N THR A 134 27.38 -31.76 14.50
CA THR A 134 28.50 -32.69 14.65
C THR A 134 28.35 -33.45 15.95
N VAL A 135 28.47 -34.78 15.87
CA VAL A 135 28.42 -35.67 17.02
C VAL A 135 29.85 -35.90 17.49
N LEU A 136 30.10 -35.55 18.75
CA LEU A 136 31.32 -35.80 19.49
C LEU A 136 31.05 -36.93 20.50
N GLY A 137 31.94 -37.92 20.55
CA GLY A 137 31.78 -39.11 21.38
C GLY A 137 31.32 -40.32 20.57
N SER A 138 30.64 -41.27 21.21
CA SER A 138 30.27 -42.55 20.60
C SER A 138 28.76 -42.67 20.45
N GLY A 139 28.33 -43.41 19.43
CA GLY A 139 26.93 -43.69 19.15
C GLY A 139 26.37 -42.90 17.96
N TYR A 140 25.30 -43.43 17.38
CA TYR A 140 24.59 -42.83 16.26
C TYR A 140 23.37 -42.07 16.78
N VAL A 141 23.07 -40.94 16.14
CA VAL A 141 21.84 -40.18 16.37
C VAL A 141 21.03 -40.08 15.09
N SER A 142 19.72 -39.96 15.22
CA SER A 142 18.87 -39.44 14.16
C SER A 142 18.67 -37.94 14.39
N ILE A 143 18.85 -37.15 13.33
CA ILE A 143 18.64 -35.71 13.36
C ILE A 143 17.50 -35.40 12.40
N THR A 144 16.43 -34.81 12.92
CA THR A 144 15.29 -34.32 12.13
C THR A 144 15.26 -32.81 12.25
N VAL A 145 15.23 -32.12 11.11
CA VAL A 145 15.12 -30.68 11.05
C VAL A 145 13.73 -30.32 10.57
N LEU A 146 13.06 -29.45 11.31
CA LEU A 146 11.73 -28.97 11.01
C LEU A 146 11.71 -27.45 10.88
N SER A 147 10.89 -26.97 9.96
CA SER A 147 10.50 -25.56 9.86
C SER A 147 8.98 -25.49 9.68
N ASP A 148 8.36 -24.58 10.41
CA ASP A 148 6.91 -24.42 10.52
C ASP A 148 6.18 -25.76 10.74
N ARG A 149 6.75 -26.59 11.63
CA ARG A 149 6.29 -27.95 11.97
C ARG A 149 6.35 -28.97 10.82
N ARG A 150 7.00 -28.65 9.70
CA ARG A 150 7.22 -29.56 8.57
C ARG A 150 8.66 -30.03 8.58
N VAL A 151 8.87 -31.32 8.31
CA VAL A 151 10.22 -31.87 8.15
C VAL A 151 10.82 -31.31 6.87
N ILE A 152 11.92 -30.58 7.00
CA ILE A 152 12.68 -30.05 5.86
C ILE A 152 13.90 -30.91 5.55
N ASP A 153 14.42 -31.61 6.56
CA ASP A 153 15.45 -32.61 6.36
C ASP A 153 15.46 -33.67 7.47
N TYR A 154 15.99 -34.84 7.13
CA TYR A 154 16.11 -35.96 8.05
C TYR A 154 17.29 -36.84 7.68
N THR A 155 18.19 -37.06 8.64
CA THR A 155 19.26 -38.05 8.50
C THR A 155 19.14 -39.10 9.61
N PRO A 156 18.86 -40.38 9.25
CA PRO A 156 18.88 -41.48 10.20
C PRO A 156 20.32 -41.91 10.52
N TYR A 157 20.57 -42.38 11.74
CA TYR A 157 21.83 -43.05 12.16
C TYR A 157 23.12 -42.37 11.67
N THR A 158 23.35 -41.12 12.04
CA THR A 158 24.50 -40.32 11.57
C THR A 158 25.39 -39.83 12.71
N TYR A 159 26.60 -39.41 12.33
CA TYR A 159 27.57 -38.67 13.16
C TYR A 159 27.61 -37.18 12.82
N SER A 160 26.98 -36.77 11.73
CA SER A 160 26.95 -35.36 11.32
C SER A 160 25.78 -35.06 10.40
N LEU A 161 25.38 -33.80 10.39
CA LEU A 161 24.46 -33.23 9.42
C LEU A 161 25.05 -31.94 8.91
N PHE A 162 25.13 -31.77 7.59
CA PHE A 162 25.45 -30.49 6.98
C PHE A 162 24.48 -30.22 5.84
N ILE A 163 23.62 -29.21 6.02
CA ILE A 163 22.63 -28.83 5.02
C ILE A 163 22.54 -27.31 4.89
N THR A 164 22.17 -26.85 3.70
CA THR A 164 21.71 -25.48 3.48
C THR A 164 20.27 -25.55 2.99
N THR A 165 19.36 -24.86 3.68
CA THR A 165 17.92 -24.98 3.47
C THR A 165 17.21 -23.66 3.75
N GLN A 166 15.95 -23.56 3.35
CA GLN A 166 15.06 -22.46 3.70
C GLN A 166 14.20 -22.85 4.91
N ALA A 167 14.05 -21.93 5.84
CA ALA A 167 13.20 -22.08 7.01
C ALA A 167 12.40 -20.80 7.26
N ASP A 168 11.13 -20.95 7.60
CA ASP A 168 10.18 -19.88 7.86
C ASP A 168 9.72 -19.91 9.32
N ASN A 169 9.70 -18.75 9.98
CA ASN A 169 9.16 -18.47 11.32
C ASN A 169 9.83 -19.20 12.51
N ASN A 170 10.16 -20.47 12.37
CA ASN A 170 10.89 -21.27 13.34
C ASN A 170 11.78 -22.31 12.66
N LEU A 171 12.76 -22.76 13.42
CA LEU A 171 13.62 -23.90 13.12
C LEU A 171 13.69 -24.77 14.36
N ASP A 172 13.19 -25.99 14.25
CA ASP A 172 13.22 -26.97 15.33
C ASP A 172 14.08 -28.16 14.91
N ILE A 173 15.11 -28.48 15.69
CA ILE A 173 16.00 -29.61 15.43
C ILE A 173 15.79 -30.65 16.52
N LEU A 174 15.22 -31.79 16.13
CA LEU A 174 15.06 -32.96 16.99
C LEU A 174 16.26 -33.87 16.84
N ILE A 175 16.92 -34.16 17.95
CA ILE A 175 17.99 -35.15 18.02
C ILE A 175 17.53 -36.29 18.89
N LYS A 176 17.58 -37.51 18.35
CA LYS A 176 17.22 -38.72 19.07
C LYS A 176 18.35 -39.75 18.96
N PRO A 177 18.76 -40.40 20.07
CA PRO A 177 19.72 -41.50 20.00
C PRO A 177 19.09 -42.72 19.33
N ALA A 178 19.86 -43.42 18.50
CA ALA A 178 19.29 -44.32 17.52
C ALA A 178 19.04 -45.78 18.01
N VAL A 179 19.60 -46.21 19.14
CA VAL A 179 19.43 -47.57 19.74
C VAL A 179 19.66 -47.49 21.26
N PRO A 180 18.98 -48.30 22.13
CA PRO A 180 19.26 -48.34 23.56
C PRO A 180 20.72 -48.65 23.81
N LEU A 181 21.33 -47.87 24.69
CA LEU A 181 22.74 -47.90 25.04
C LEU A 181 23.17 -49.28 25.57
N SER A 182 23.48 -50.23 24.68
CA SER A 182 24.10 -51.50 25.03
C SER A 182 25.61 -51.38 25.24
N CYS A 183 26.18 -50.19 25.07
CA CYS A 183 27.54 -49.84 25.49
C CYS A 183 27.49 -48.73 26.54
N PRO A 184 27.78 -49.02 27.82
CA PRO A 184 27.49 -48.13 28.96
C PRO A 184 28.45 -46.94 29.16
N CYS A 185 29.25 -46.50 28.19
CA CYS A 185 30.47 -45.78 28.56
C CYS A 185 30.70 -44.36 28.05
N ILE A 186 29.87 -43.74 27.18
CA ILE A 186 30.31 -42.47 26.56
C ILE A 186 29.16 -41.47 26.45
N ASN A 187 29.42 -40.25 26.96
CA ASN A 187 28.58 -39.08 26.72
C ASN A 187 28.60 -38.76 25.22
N THR A 188 27.44 -38.79 24.58
CA THR A 188 27.30 -38.31 23.20
C THR A 188 26.97 -36.83 23.26
N ILE A 189 27.84 -35.98 22.73
CA ILE A 189 27.63 -34.54 22.66
C ILE A 189 27.36 -34.19 21.20
N VAL A 190 26.27 -33.48 20.92
CA VAL A 190 25.95 -32.98 19.58
C VAL A 190 26.06 -31.48 19.60
N ASN A 191 27.03 -30.94 18.86
CA ASN A 191 27.16 -29.51 18.63
C ASN A 191 26.37 -29.15 17.37
N ILE A 192 25.54 -28.12 17.46
CA ILE A 192 24.72 -27.61 16.36
C ILE A 192 25.08 -26.16 16.15
N LEU A 193 25.60 -25.85 14.97
CA LEU A 193 25.79 -24.49 14.48
C LEU A 193 24.75 -24.19 13.41
N VAL A 194 23.95 -23.16 13.61
CA VAL A 194 23.02 -22.61 12.63
C VAL A 194 23.50 -21.23 12.25
N ASN A 195 23.81 -21.01 10.98
CA ASN A 195 24.25 -19.72 10.45
C ASN A 195 23.48 -19.38 9.18
N GLY A 196 23.07 -18.14 9.00
CA GLY A 196 22.37 -17.75 7.79
C GLY A 196 21.87 -16.31 7.80
N THR A 197 21.05 -16.01 6.79
CA THR A 197 20.44 -14.70 6.61
C THR A 197 18.93 -14.83 6.52
N CYS A 198 18.25 -13.90 7.17
CA CYS A 198 16.81 -13.83 7.25
C CYS A 198 16.30 -12.56 6.60
N ILE A 199 15.14 -12.69 5.97
CA ILE A 199 14.39 -11.61 5.38
C ILE A 199 13.28 -11.26 6.37
N GLN A 200 13.44 -10.13 7.05
CA GLN A 200 12.42 -9.55 7.90
C GLN A 200 11.64 -8.50 7.10
N ARG A 201 10.37 -8.77 6.81
CA ARG A 201 9.47 -7.73 6.26
C ARG A 201 8.97 -6.88 7.41
N ASN A 202 9.15 -5.57 7.32
CA ASN A 202 8.47 -4.66 8.22
C ASN A 202 7.05 -4.47 7.73
N ASN A 203 6.08 -4.76 8.59
CA ASN A 203 4.68 -4.41 8.31
C ASN A 203 4.56 -2.89 8.45
N ALA A 204 4.42 -2.19 7.34
CA ALA A 204 4.13 -0.76 7.34
C ALA A 204 2.64 -0.55 7.09
N ILE A 205 2.00 0.31 7.89
CA ILE A 205 0.65 0.79 7.60
C ILE A 205 0.81 2.07 6.79
N VAL A 206 0.28 2.06 5.57
CA VAL A 206 0.35 3.18 4.64
C VAL A 206 -1.08 3.61 4.29
N THR A 207 -1.33 4.90 4.42
CA THR A 207 -2.51 5.57 3.88
C THR A 207 -2.02 6.57 2.84
N SER A 208 -2.30 6.30 1.57
CA SER A 208 -1.91 7.13 0.43
C SER A 208 -3.16 7.60 -0.31
N ILE A 209 -3.48 8.89 -0.17
CA ILE A 209 -4.66 9.51 -0.77
C ILE A 209 -4.21 10.60 -1.75
N ALA A 210 -4.66 10.51 -2.99
CA ALA A 210 -4.44 11.51 -4.02
C ALA A 210 -5.70 12.38 -4.19
N TYR A 211 -5.50 13.69 -4.31
CA TYR A 211 -6.56 14.64 -4.58
C TYR A 211 -6.42 15.13 -6.01
N VAL A 212 -7.45 14.92 -6.81
CA VAL A 212 -7.50 15.36 -8.22
C VAL A 212 -8.51 16.49 -8.29
N GLU A 213 -8.02 17.70 -8.56
CA GLU A 213 -8.92 18.77 -8.99
C GLU A 213 -9.50 18.37 -10.34
N SER A 214 -10.82 18.21 -10.40
CA SER A 214 -11.53 18.03 -11.65
C SER A 214 -11.23 19.23 -12.54
N ASN A 215 -10.56 18.97 -13.66
CA ASN A 215 -10.25 19.93 -14.71
C ASN A 215 -11.51 20.30 -15.52
N ASN A 216 -12.67 20.32 -14.89
CA ASN A 216 -13.83 21.02 -15.42
C ASN A 216 -13.51 22.51 -15.31
N THR A 217 -12.73 23.01 -16.27
CA THR A 217 -12.79 24.39 -16.71
C THR A 217 -14.21 24.59 -17.21
N VAL A 218 -15.15 24.82 -16.30
CA VAL A 218 -16.49 25.29 -16.67
C VAL A 218 -16.23 26.60 -17.38
N ASN A 219 -16.45 26.56 -18.68
CA ASN A 219 -16.24 27.66 -19.58
C ASN A 219 -16.99 28.85 -18.96
N ASN A 220 -16.25 29.89 -18.55
CA ASN A 220 -16.79 31.13 -17.99
C ASN A 220 -17.82 31.79 -18.93
N ALA A 221 -17.92 31.27 -20.16
CA ALA A 221 -18.99 31.43 -21.13
C ALA A 221 -20.40 31.49 -20.53
N HIS A 222 -20.81 30.62 -19.59
CA HIS A 222 -22.17 30.71 -19.02
C HIS A 222 -22.40 32.01 -18.23
N GLY A 223 -21.41 32.45 -17.45
CA GLY A 223 -21.46 33.74 -16.75
C GLY A 223 -21.41 34.93 -17.72
N VAL A 224 -20.61 34.84 -18.78
CA VAL A 224 -20.52 35.87 -19.83
C VAL A 224 -21.84 35.95 -20.63
N TYR A 225 -22.44 34.83 -21.00
CA TYR A 225 -23.75 34.79 -21.67
C TYR A 225 -24.86 35.33 -20.77
N ALA A 226 -24.86 35.00 -19.49
CA ALA A 226 -25.81 35.56 -18.53
C ALA A 226 -25.68 37.09 -18.43
N LEU A 227 -24.45 37.62 -18.35
CA LEU A 227 -24.20 39.06 -18.29
C LEU A 227 -24.69 39.78 -19.57
N ILE A 228 -24.39 39.22 -20.75
CA ILE A 228 -24.83 39.76 -22.04
C ILE A 228 -26.37 39.77 -22.12
N LEU A 229 -27.03 38.69 -21.69
CA LEU A 229 -28.49 38.58 -21.68
C LEU A 229 -29.14 39.58 -20.72
N ILE A 230 -28.55 39.80 -19.53
CA ILE A 230 -29.02 40.82 -18.57
C ILE A 230 -28.90 42.22 -19.18
N LEU A 231 -27.74 42.57 -19.74
CA LEU A 231 -27.51 43.87 -20.41
C LEU A 231 -28.50 44.10 -21.56
N ALA A 232 -28.71 43.10 -22.42
CA ALA A 232 -29.66 43.20 -23.53
C ALA A 232 -31.10 43.36 -23.03
N SER A 233 -31.49 42.65 -21.97
CA SER A 233 -32.84 42.75 -21.37
C SER A 233 -33.10 44.13 -20.78
N LEU A 234 -32.11 44.73 -20.09
CA LEU A 234 -32.21 46.06 -19.50
C LEU A 234 -32.32 47.16 -20.55
N ILE A 235 -31.56 47.07 -21.65
CA ILE A 235 -31.63 48.03 -22.76
C ILE A 235 -33.00 47.96 -23.45
N MET A 236 -33.52 46.75 -23.71
CA MET A 236 -34.86 46.58 -24.29
C MET A 236 -35.97 47.11 -23.38
N LEU A 237 -35.87 46.90 -22.06
CA LEU A 237 -36.83 47.41 -21.09
C LEU A 237 -36.77 48.95 -20.98
N ALA A 238 -35.58 49.54 -21.00
CA ALA A 238 -35.42 51.00 -20.96
C ALA A 238 -36.00 51.66 -22.21
N THR A 239 -35.75 51.09 -23.39
CA THR A 239 -36.29 51.60 -24.66
C THR A 239 -37.81 51.44 -24.77
N SER A 240 -38.40 50.36 -24.24
CA SER A 240 -39.86 50.20 -24.18
C SER A 240 -40.51 51.20 -23.23
N LEU A 241 -39.91 51.48 -22.07
CA LEU A 241 -40.39 52.50 -21.12
C LEU A 241 -40.33 53.92 -21.70
N ILE A 242 -39.24 54.28 -22.39
CA ILE A 242 -39.09 55.60 -23.02
C ILE A 242 -40.11 55.81 -24.15
N LEU A 243 -40.41 54.75 -24.92
CA LEU A 243 -41.46 54.81 -25.95
C LEU A 243 -42.88 54.89 -25.37
N SER A 244 -43.09 54.26 -24.21
CA SER A 244 -44.37 54.28 -23.48
C SER A 244 -44.67 55.65 -22.86
N THR A 245 -43.64 56.30 -22.31
CA THR A 245 -43.75 57.61 -21.61
C THR A 245 -43.79 58.83 -22.53
N ARG A 246 -43.43 58.69 -23.82
CA ARG A 246 -43.55 59.75 -24.84
C ARG A 246 -44.91 59.79 -25.55
N ARG A 247 -45.90 59.02 -25.07
CA ARG A 247 -47.29 59.06 -25.55
C ARG A 247 -48.20 59.80 -24.59
#